data_AF-A0A1I6L9S4-F1
#
_entry.id   AF-A0A1I6L9S4-F1
#
_cell.length_a   1.000
_cell.length_b   1.000
_cell.length_c   1.000
_cell.angle_alpha   90.00
_cell.angle_beta   90.00
_cell.angle_gamma   90.00
#
_symmetry.space_group_name_H-M   'P 1'
#
loop_
_entity.id
_entity.type
_entity.pdbx_description
1 polymer ?
#
loop_
_entity_poly.entity_id
_entity_poly.type
_entity_poly.pdbx_seq_one_letter_code
_entity_poly.pdbx_strand_id
1 'polypeptide(L)'
;MRRNLSHDRERFPGLREQLGEDPARWLDAEILGIGSKHVDGRSRMVRDRIESLDRIEVVRAWKAVERRLDRGDDGGPRSGIIEALDEREADLDEIGERPNRLEGRDEPRDLPPVETIWPMQVSMSHRATVADRSSRMRTSALRWITPDRIR
;
A
#
# COMPACT_ATOMS: atom_id res chain seq x y z
N MET A 1 -0.14 5.77 -30.39
CA MET A 1 -0.83 4.52 -30.03
C MET A 1 -0.43 4.12 -28.62
N ARG A 2 -1.30 4.30 -27.61
CA ARG A 2 -1.05 3.73 -26.28
C ARG A 2 -1.35 2.23 -26.39
N ARG A 3 -0.31 1.41 -26.33
CA ARG A 3 -0.45 -0.05 -26.25
C ARG A 3 -1.19 -0.35 -24.93
N ASN A 4 -2.47 -0.69 -25.02
CA ASN A 4 -3.16 -1.42 -23.97
C ASN A 4 -2.55 -2.82 -23.92
N LEU A 5 -1.37 -2.93 -23.29
CA LEU A 5 -0.86 -4.20 -22.84
C LEU A 5 -1.77 -4.62 -21.70
N SER A 6 -2.81 -5.40 -22.00
CA SER A 6 -3.20 -6.47 -21.09
C SER A 6 -1.89 -7.20 -20.77
N HIS A 7 -1.23 -6.82 -19.67
CA HIS A 7 -0.01 -7.47 -19.23
C HIS A 7 -0.41 -8.89 -18.93
N ASP A 8 -0.04 -9.80 -19.83
CA ASP A 8 -0.24 -11.22 -19.63
C ASP A 8 0.76 -11.65 -18.56
N ARG A 9 0.40 -11.39 -17.31
CA ARG A 9 1.21 -11.68 -16.15
C ARG A 9 1.35 -13.19 -16.03
N GLU A 10 2.58 -13.68 -15.86
CA GLU A 10 2.82 -15.08 -15.49
C GLU A 10 2.06 -15.43 -14.21
N ARG A 11 1.31 -16.53 -14.23
CA ARG A 11 0.47 -16.97 -13.11
C ARG A 11 0.91 -18.32 -12.62
N PHE A 12 0.75 -18.53 -11.32
CA PHE A 12 1.05 -19.80 -10.67
C PHE A 12 -0.25 -20.38 -10.08
N PRO A 13 -1.12 -20.99 -10.89
CA PRO A 13 -2.43 -21.47 -10.43
C PRO A 13 -2.31 -22.52 -9.31
N GLY A 14 -1.33 -23.43 -9.40
CA GLY A 14 -1.09 -24.42 -8.34
C GLY A 14 -0.69 -23.78 -7.00
N LEU A 15 0.15 -22.74 -7.02
CA LEU A 15 0.48 -21.98 -5.80
C LEU A 15 -0.72 -21.20 -5.28
N ARG A 16 -1.57 -20.67 -6.15
CA ARG A 16 -2.80 -20.01 -5.73
C ARG A 16 -3.74 -20.95 -4.98
N GLU A 17 -3.85 -22.20 -5.44
CA GLU A 17 -4.66 -23.22 -4.76
C GLU A 17 -4.07 -23.61 -3.40
N GLN A 18 -2.74 -23.70 -3.31
CA GLN A 18 -2.04 -24.09 -2.08
C GLN A 18 -1.97 -22.97 -1.03
N LEU A 19 -1.68 -21.74 -1.45
CA LEU A 19 -1.43 -20.60 -0.57
C LEU A 19 -2.67 -19.70 -0.40
N GLY A 20 -3.69 -19.88 -1.22
CA GLY A 20 -4.85 -18.97 -1.31
C GLY A 20 -4.57 -17.67 -2.07
N GLU A 21 -3.32 -17.42 -2.47
CA GLU A 21 -2.91 -16.26 -3.25
C GLU A 21 -1.84 -16.58 -4.29
N ASP A 22 -1.77 -15.77 -5.35
CA ASP A 22 -0.77 -15.88 -6.41
C ASP A 22 0.35 -14.84 -6.17
N PRO A 23 1.56 -15.25 -5.74
CA PRO A 23 2.65 -14.31 -5.41
C PRO A 23 3.03 -13.42 -6.59
N ALA A 24 2.94 -13.94 -7.81
CA ALA A 24 3.23 -13.18 -9.01
C ALA A 24 2.34 -11.94 -9.15
N ARG A 25 1.14 -11.93 -8.57
CA ARG A 25 0.26 -10.75 -8.53
C ARG A 25 0.93 -9.55 -7.89
N TRP A 26 1.63 -9.78 -6.79
CA TRP A 26 2.29 -8.75 -6.02
C TRP A 26 3.61 -8.38 -6.68
N LEU A 27 4.33 -9.38 -7.18
CA LEU A 27 5.64 -9.22 -7.82
C LEU A 27 5.57 -8.67 -9.26
N ASP A 28 4.36 -8.54 -9.83
CA ASP A 28 4.21 -8.21 -11.25
C ASP A 28 4.72 -6.81 -11.63
N ALA A 29 4.63 -5.87 -10.69
CA ALA A 29 5.01 -4.51 -11.00
C ALA A 29 6.53 -4.33 -10.85
N GLU A 30 7.02 -3.27 -11.48
CA GLU A 30 8.37 -2.74 -11.37
C GLU A 30 8.56 -2.11 -9.98
N ILE A 31 8.55 -2.97 -8.97
CA ILE A 31 8.40 -2.54 -7.58
C ILE A 31 9.73 -2.14 -6.96
N LEU A 32 10.86 -2.53 -7.54
CA LEU A 32 12.19 -2.18 -7.04
C LEU A 32 13.17 -1.93 -8.19
N GLY A 33 12.77 -1.12 -9.18
CA GLY A 33 13.66 -0.65 -10.24
C GLY A 33 14.58 0.47 -9.75
N ILE A 34 15.88 0.34 -10.01
CA ILE A 34 16.95 1.26 -9.62
C ILE A 34 16.63 2.71 -10.09
N GLY A 35 16.68 3.66 -9.15
CA GLY A 35 16.87 5.09 -9.47
C GLY A 35 15.68 6.04 -9.25
N SER A 36 14.49 5.55 -8.88
CA SER A 36 13.42 6.48 -8.50
C SER A 36 13.56 6.91 -7.05
N LYS A 37 13.82 8.20 -6.84
CA LYS A 37 13.80 8.92 -5.56
C LYS A 37 12.44 8.88 -4.84
N HIS A 38 11.49 8.11 -5.36
CA HIS A 38 10.17 7.88 -4.82
C HIS A 38 10.04 6.38 -4.56
N VAL A 39 10.00 6.01 -3.27
CA VAL A 39 9.41 4.72 -2.86
C VAL A 39 7.98 4.75 -3.38
N ASP A 40 7.75 4.09 -4.51
CA ASP A 40 6.44 4.07 -5.12
C ASP A 40 5.48 3.37 -4.14
N GLY A 41 4.23 3.83 -4.04
CA GLY A 41 3.29 3.32 -3.02
C GLY A 41 3.14 1.79 -3.07
N ARG A 42 3.43 1.20 -4.22
CA ARG A 42 3.37 -0.24 -4.47
C ARG A 42 4.55 -1.03 -3.88
N SER A 43 5.74 -0.45 -3.80
CA SER A 43 6.91 -1.03 -3.12
C SER A 43 6.68 -1.17 -1.64
N ARG A 44 6.03 -0.16 -1.07
CA ARG A 44 5.55 -0.25 0.30
C ARG A 44 4.53 -1.38 0.47
N MET A 45 3.52 -1.44 -0.40
CA MET A 45 2.51 -2.50 -0.31
C MET A 45 3.07 -3.92 -0.41
N VAL A 46 4.10 -4.15 -1.23
CA VAL A 46 4.73 -5.49 -1.31
C VAL A 46 5.56 -5.80 -0.08
N ARG A 47 6.29 -4.82 0.47
CA ARG A 47 6.98 -5.00 1.75
C ARG A 47 6.01 -5.29 2.88
N ASP A 48 4.96 -4.48 3.02
CA ASP A 48 3.90 -4.70 4.00
C ASP A 48 3.26 -6.10 3.83
N ARG A 49 3.13 -6.57 2.58
CA ARG A 49 2.63 -7.92 2.31
C ARG A 49 3.61 -9.00 2.72
N ILE A 50 4.91 -8.86 2.43
CA ILE A 50 5.95 -9.79 2.87
C ILE A 50 5.99 -9.87 4.40
N GLU A 51 5.94 -8.73 5.09
CA GLU A 51 5.91 -8.66 6.56
C GLU A 51 4.70 -9.40 7.14
N SER A 52 3.55 -9.33 6.47
CA SER A 52 2.33 -10.05 6.89
C SER A 52 2.32 -11.55 6.59
N LEU A 53 3.40 -12.12 6.04
CA LEU A 53 3.52 -13.56 5.84
C LEU A 53 3.82 -14.23 7.18
N ASP A 54 2.96 -15.18 7.55
CA ASP A 54 2.96 -15.82 8.87
C ASP A 54 3.50 -17.27 8.84
N ARG A 55 3.91 -17.76 7.66
CA ARG A 55 4.39 -19.13 7.44
C ARG A 55 5.61 -19.18 6.53
N ILE A 56 6.64 -19.92 6.94
CA ILE A 56 7.90 -20.18 6.25
C ILE A 56 7.63 -20.83 4.89
N GLU A 57 6.71 -21.80 4.81
CA GLU A 57 6.36 -22.45 3.54
C GLU A 57 5.88 -21.43 2.49
N VAL A 58 5.09 -20.44 2.93
CA VAL A 58 4.59 -19.37 2.05
C VAL A 58 5.73 -18.46 1.61
N VAL A 59 6.62 -18.06 2.54
CA VAL A 59 7.80 -17.24 2.23
C VAL A 59 8.70 -17.94 1.21
N ARG A 60 8.99 -19.24 1.41
CA ARG A 60 9.78 -20.05 0.47
C ARG A 60 9.13 -20.16 -0.91
N ALA A 61 7.82 -20.30 -0.97
CA ALA A 61 7.09 -20.31 -2.24
C ALA A 61 7.19 -18.95 -2.96
N TRP A 62 7.10 -17.84 -2.23
CA TRP A 62 7.32 -16.50 -2.78
C TRP A 62 8.74 -16.32 -3.33
N LYS A 63 9.77 -16.82 -2.62
CA LYS A 63 11.17 -16.82 -3.10
C LYS A 63 11.32 -17.61 -4.40
N ALA A 64 10.67 -18.77 -4.49
CA ALA A 64 10.70 -19.59 -5.71
C ALA A 64 10.03 -18.89 -6.90
N VAL A 65 8.92 -18.17 -6.67
CA VAL A 65 8.27 -17.36 -7.71
C VAL A 65 9.17 -16.23 -8.17
N GLU A 66 9.74 -15.44 -7.27
CA GLU A 66 10.63 -14.32 -7.65
C GLU A 66 11.86 -14.82 -8.45
N ARG A 67 12.46 -15.94 -8.04
CA ARG A 67 13.56 -16.60 -8.77
C ARG A 67 13.18 -17.12 -10.14
N ARG A 68 11.90 -17.37 -10.39
CA ARG A 68 11.42 -17.86 -11.68
C ARG A 68 11.02 -16.73 -12.62
N LEU A 69 10.65 -15.59 -12.07
CA LEU A 69 10.25 -14.43 -12.86
C LEU A 69 11.44 -13.75 -13.56
N ASP A 70 12.67 -13.93 -13.05
CA ASP A 70 13.92 -13.44 -13.66
C ASP A 70 13.89 -11.95 -14.05
N ARG A 71 13.34 -11.10 -13.16
CA ARG A 71 13.05 -9.66 -13.41
C ARG A 71 14.06 -8.68 -12.81
N GLY A 72 15.14 -9.17 -12.25
CA GLY A 72 16.26 -8.37 -11.73
C GLY A 72 17.11 -7.81 -12.86
N ASP A 73 17.96 -6.84 -12.53
CA ASP A 73 18.77 -6.10 -13.51
C ASP A 73 19.71 -7.01 -14.33
N ASP A 74 20.14 -8.13 -13.74
CA ASP A 74 21.01 -9.14 -14.39
C ASP A 74 20.22 -10.31 -15.02
N GLY A 75 18.89 -10.21 -15.13
CA GLY A 75 18.04 -11.32 -15.59
C GLY A 75 17.88 -12.45 -14.56
N GLY A 76 18.06 -12.15 -13.28
CA GLY A 76 17.80 -13.03 -12.14
C GLY A 76 16.70 -12.50 -11.22
N PRO A 77 16.53 -12.98 -9.97
CA PRO A 77 15.57 -12.38 -9.04
C PRO A 77 15.98 -10.97 -8.60
N ARG A 78 15.02 -10.12 -8.22
CA ARG A 78 15.34 -8.81 -7.62
C ARG A 78 15.90 -8.99 -6.22
N SER A 79 17.13 -8.55 -6.02
CA SER A 79 17.87 -8.67 -4.75
C SER A 79 17.07 -8.13 -3.56
N GLY A 80 16.48 -6.94 -3.68
CA GLY A 80 15.71 -6.34 -2.58
C GLY A 80 14.41 -7.07 -2.22
N ILE A 81 13.81 -7.86 -3.13
CA ILE A 81 12.68 -8.74 -2.78
C ILE A 81 13.19 -9.98 -2.07
N ILE A 82 14.27 -10.59 -2.57
CA ILE A 82 14.86 -11.78 -1.96
C ILE A 82 15.35 -11.47 -0.55
N GLU A 83 16.05 -10.35 -0.35
CA GLU A 83 16.53 -9.91 0.95
C GLU A 83 15.37 -9.74 1.96
N ALA A 84 14.27 -9.09 1.56
CA ALA A 84 13.10 -8.92 2.43
C ALA A 84 12.41 -10.26 2.77
N LEU A 85 12.40 -11.21 1.82
CA LEU A 85 11.87 -12.55 2.08
C LEU A 85 12.80 -13.38 2.96
N ASP A 86 14.12 -13.22 2.83
CA ASP A 86 15.12 -13.87 3.67
C ASP A 86 15.06 -13.34 5.11
N GLU A 87 14.94 -12.02 5.29
CA GLU A 87 14.74 -11.38 6.60
C GLU A 87 13.46 -11.92 7.26
N ARG A 88 12.36 -11.99 6.50
CA ARG A 88 11.10 -12.51 7.05
C ARG A 88 11.16 -14.01 7.38
N GLU A 89 11.86 -14.81 6.59
CA GLU A 89 12.09 -16.23 6.89
C GLU A 89 12.86 -16.37 8.22
N ALA A 90 13.91 -15.57 8.41
CA ALA A 90 14.69 -15.55 9.64
C ALA A 90 13.86 -15.11 10.86
N ASP A 91 13.01 -14.08 10.72
CA ASP A 91 12.08 -13.69 11.77
C ASP A 91 11.20 -14.87 12.18
N LEU A 92 10.55 -15.54 11.23
CA LEU A 92 9.65 -16.65 11.52
C LEU A 92 10.37 -17.86 12.12
N ASP A 93 11.63 -18.10 11.76
CA ASP A 93 12.47 -19.12 12.41
C ASP A 93 12.78 -18.74 13.87
N GLU A 94 12.94 -17.44 14.18
CA GLU A 94 13.21 -16.94 15.53
C GLU A 94 11.96 -16.90 16.43
N ILE A 95 10.88 -16.27 15.96
CA ILE A 95 9.65 -16.03 16.76
C ILE A 95 8.62 -17.16 16.63
N GLY A 96 8.77 -18.04 15.65
CA GLY A 96 7.82 -19.09 15.30
C GLY A 96 6.71 -18.63 14.35
N GLU A 97 6.06 -19.61 13.70
CA GLU A 97 4.94 -19.36 12.80
C GLU A 97 3.62 -19.11 13.54
N ARG A 98 2.69 -18.41 12.89
CA ARG A 98 1.34 -18.26 13.43
C ARG A 98 0.55 -19.56 13.25
N PRO A 99 -0.13 -20.08 14.28
CA PRO A 99 -0.96 -21.27 14.15
C PRO A 99 -2.12 -21.02 13.16
N ASN A 100 -2.49 -22.08 12.42
CA ASN A 100 -3.54 -22.05 11.38
C ASN A 100 -4.90 -21.57 11.89
N ARG A 101 -5.15 -21.75 13.19
CA ARG A 101 -6.32 -21.24 13.88
C ARG A 101 -5.85 -20.78 15.26
N LEU A 102 -6.26 -19.57 15.65
CA LEU A 102 -6.14 -19.18 17.05
C LEU A 102 -6.98 -20.16 17.85
N GLU A 103 -6.36 -20.86 18.80
CA GLU A 103 -7.06 -21.74 19.69
C GLU A 103 -8.17 -20.94 20.40
N GLY A 104 -9.33 -21.58 20.54
CA GLY A 104 -10.39 -21.01 21.35
C GLY A 104 -9.84 -20.81 22.76
N ARG A 105 -10.15 -19.68 23.37
CA ARG A 105 -9.84 -19.51 24.79
C ARG A 105 -10.71 -20.49 25.56
N ASP A 106 -10.09 -21.48 26.20
CA ASP A 106 -10.79 -22.45 27.04
C ASP A 106 -11.23 -21.85 28.38
N GLU A 107 -10.55 -20.79 28.82
CA GLU A 107 -10.87 -20.12 30.09
C GLU A 107 -11.97 -19.07 29.96
N PRO A 108 -12.89 -18.97 30.94
CA PRO A 108 -13.82 -17.87 31.05
C PRO A 108 -13.08 -16.53 31.05
N ARG A 109 -13.61 -15.54 30.32
CA ARG A 109 -13.11 -14.18 30.37
C ARG A 109 -13.50 -13.55 31.70
N ASP A 110 -12.67 -13.71 32.71
CA ASP A 110 -12.82 -13.02 34.01
C ASP A 110 -12.31 -11.58 33.91
N LEU A 111 -12.94 -10.78 33.04
CA LEU A 111 -12.74 -9.34 32.99
C LEU A 111 -14.03 -8.65 33.43
N PRO A 112 -13.95 -7.61 34.28
CA PRO A 112 -15.12 -6.83 34.60
C PRO A 112 -15.72 -6.21 33.33
N PRO A 113 -17.03 -5.93 33.32
CA PRO A 113 -17.66 -5.21 32.23
C PRO A 113 -16.89 -3.92 31.95
N VAL A 114 -16.47 -3.72 30.70
CA VAL A 114 -15.88 -2.45 30.30
C VAL A 114 -17.02 -1.48 30.00
N GLU A 115 -17.13 -0.39 30.75
CA GLU A 115 -18.06 0.69 30.41
C GLU A 115 -17.51 1.43 29.18
N THR A 116 -18.03 1.09 28.00
CA THR A 116 -17.73 1.87 26.79
C THR A 116 -18.65 3.09 26.72
N ILE A 117 -18.10 4.26 27.06
CA ILE A 117 -18.74 5.54 26.72
C ILE A 117 -18.41 5.81 25.26
N TRP A 118 -19.36 5.57 24.36
CA TRP A 118 -19.26 6.08 23.01
C TRP A 118 -19.38 7.60 23.09
N PRO A 119 -18.38 8.38 22.65
CA PRO A 119 -18.59 9.81 22.52
C PRO A 119 -19.79 9.97 21.60
N MET A 120 -20.91 10.48 22.15
CA MET A 120 -22.06 10.89 21.34
C MET A 120 -21.47 11.71 20.21
N GLN A 121 -21.66 11.26 18.97
CA GLN A 121 -21.23 12.03 17.81
C GLN A 121 -21.90 13.39 17.95
N VAL A 122 -21.15 14.40 18.36
CA VAL A 122 -21.57 15.78 18.19
C VAL A 122 -21.70 15.89 16.69
N SER A 123 -22.92 15.84 16.18
CA SER A 123 -23.19 15.94 14.76
C SER A 123 -22.52 17.23 14.30
N MET A 124 -21.39 17.14 13.59
CA MET A 124 -20.82 18.28 12.90
C MET A 124 -21.79 18.61 11.77
N SER A 125 -22.83 19.35 12.12
CA SER A 125 -23.66 20.04 11.14
C SER A 125 -22.73 21.05 10.46
N HIS A 126 -22.18 20.66 9.33
CA HIS A 126 -21.60 21.58 8.38
C HIS A 126 -22.73 22.49 7.90
N ARG A 127 -22.97 23.57 8.63
CA ARG A 127 -23.84 24.64 8.17
C ARG A 127 -23.08 25.38 7.08
N ALA A 128 -23.30 24.96 5.84
CA ALA A 128 -22.90 25.73 4.67
C ALA A 128 -23.67 27.06 4.71
N THR A 129 -22.98 28.15 5.09
CA THR A 129 -23.47 29.50 4.82
C THR A 129 -23.28 29.79 3.34
N VAL A 130 -24.30 29.44 2.54
CA VAL A 130 -24.54 30.06 1.24
C VAL A 130 -25.39 31.29 1.48
N ALA A 131 -24.77 32.46 1.58
CA ALA A 131 -25.35 33.77 1.27
C ALA A 131 -24.32 34.88 1.56
N ASP A 132 -23.66 35.39 0.54
CA ASP A 132 -23.70 36.83 0.23
C ASP A 132 -23.02 37.09 -1.12
N ARG A 133 -23.79 36.94 -2.19
CA ARG A 133 -23.50 37.52 -3.50
C ARG A 133 -24.75 38.24 -3.93
N SER A 134 -24.88 39.52 -3.59
CA SER A 134 -25.30 40.56 -4.53
C SER A 134 -25.37 41.94 -3.89
N SER A 135 -24.80 42.89 -4.63
CA SER A 135 -25.23 44.30 -4.70
C SER A 135 -24.52 45.31 -3.79
N ARG A 136 -23.49 45.95 -4.36
CA ARG A 136 -23.58 47.40 -4.59
C ARG A 136 -22.73 47.83 -5.78
N MET A 137 -23.42 48.25 -6.85
CA MET A 137 -22.84 49.07 -7.92
C MET A 137 -22.68 50.53 -7.45
N ARG A 138 -21.82 51.24 -8.22
CA ARG A 138 -21.65 52.70 -8.35
C ARG A 138 -20.65 53.29 -7.33
N THR A 139 -19.66 54.12 -7.68
CA THR A 139 -19.52 55.08 -8.80
C THR A 139 -18.06 55.60 -8.84
N SER A 140 -17.56 55.93 -10.04
CA SER A 140 -16.53 56.98 -10.34
C SER A 140 -15.11 56.79 -9.77
N ALA A 141 -13.99 57.15 -10.42
CA ALA A 141 -13.66 57.77 -11.70
C ALA A 141 -12.13 57.62 -11.92
N LEU A 142 -11.69 57.79 -13.18
CA LEU A 142 -10.37 58.24 -13.67
C LEU A 142 -9.13 58.08 -12.74
N ARG A 143 -7.97 57.60 -13.17
CA ARG A 143 -7.15 58.21 -14.24
C ARG A 143 -5.86 57.39 -14.43
N TRP A 144 -5.37 57.38 -15.66
CA TRP A 144 -4.11 56.84 -16.16
C TRP A 144 -2.88 57.32 -15.39
N ILE A 145 -1.78 56.53 -15.45
CA ILE A 145 -0.45 56.93 -15.96
C ILE A 145 0.56 55.77 -15.73
N THR A 146 1.10 55.23 -16.83
CA THR A 146 2.47 54.67 -16.92
C THR A 146 3.43 55.81 -17.30
N PRO A 147 4.70 55.75 -16.87
CA PRO A 147 5.79 55.48 -17.83
C PRO A 147 6.85 54.57 -17.20
N ASP A 148 7.50 53.62 -17.86
CA ASP A 148 8.29 53.57 -19.11
C ASP A 148 9.74 53.21 -18.73
N ARG A 149 10.38 52.47 -19.64
CA ARG A 149 11.78 52.05 -19.63
C ARG A 149 12.73 53.23 -19.37
N ILE A 150 13.94 52.94 -18.89
CA ILE A 150 15.21 53.21 -19.60
C ILE A 150 16.37 52.54 -18.83
N ARG A 151 17.11 51.72 -19.59
CA ARG A 151 18.50 51.22 -19.44
C ARG A 151 18.89 50.40 -18.22
#